data_AF-A0A1B1Y343-F1
#
_entry.id   AF-A0A1B1Y343-F1
#
_cell.length_a   1.000
_cell.length_b   1.000
_cell.length_c   1.000
_cell.angle_alpha   90.00
_cell.angle_beta   90.00
_cell.angle_gamma   90.00
#
_symmetry.space_group_name_H-M   'P 1'
#
loop_
_entity.id
_entity.type
_entity.pdbx_description
1 polymer ?
#
loop_
_entity_poly.entity_id
_entity_poly.type
_entity_poly.pdbx_seq_one_letter_code
_entity_poly.pdbx_strand_id
1 'polypeptide(L)'
;MNNLNLDNILSTRLDKDFLIQLFQEQTEVHSAAIQVALSQKQPQAWRATWILSHCTYKNDARILPYTSDFIKILPKQKDGHQREILKILDKITLDDDQEGILFDLCMSIWENLNKAPAVRYLAFKFIHKTCQKYPELNGELTFISQNQYLETLSPGIQKIIKRIITTGK
;
A
#
# COMPACT_ATOMS: atom_id res chain seq x y z
N MET A 1 4.06 34.12 -6.68
CA MET A 1 3.69 32.77 -6.22
C MET A 1 4.37 31.77 -7.13
N ASN A 2 5.49 31.19 -6.71
CA ASN A 2 6.19 30.21 -7.53
C ASN A 2 5.32 28.95 -7.60
N ASN A 3 4.72 28.71 -8.77
CA ASN A 3 4.23 27.39 -9.15
C ASN A 3 5.43 26.45 -9.10
N LEU A 4 5.64 25.79 -7.95
CA LEU A 4 6.42 24.56 -7.88
C LEU A 4 5.80 23.63 -8.92
N ASN A 5 6.48 23.46 -10.05
CA ASN A 5 6.04 22.58 -11.11
C ASN A 5 6.20 21.14 -10.60
N LEU A 6 5.18 20.66 -9.90
CA LEU A 6 5.16 19.35 -9.25
C LEU A 6 5.47 18.23 -10.24
N ASP A 7 5.08 18.38 -11.50
CA ASP A 7 5.43 17.43 -12.55
C ASP A 7 6.93 17.35 -12.82
N ASN A 8 7.64 18.48 -12.79
CA ASN A 8 9.10 18.52 -12.93
C ASN A 8 9.80 17.94 -11.69
N ILE A 9 9.27 18.23 -10.50
CA ILE A 9 9.77 17.70 -9.23
C ILE A 9 9.64 16.17 -9.22
N LEU A 10 8.46 15.67 -9.61
CA LEU A 10 8.18 14.25 -9.67
C LEU A 10 8.81 13.57 -10.88
N SER A 11 9.32 14.28 -11.90
CA SER A 11 9.99 13.66 -13.05
C SER A 11 11.51 13.55 -12.88
N THR A 12 12.11 14.32 -11.98
CA THR A 12 13.55 14.34 -11.72
C THR A 12 13.94 13.46 -10.51
N ARG A 13 15.19 13.00 -10.46
CA ARG A 13 15.73 12.28 -9.30
C ARG A 13 16.14 13.32 -8.26
N LEU A 14 15.25 13.63 -7.33
CA LEU A 14 15.49 14.58 -6.25
C LEU A 14 15.86 13.84 -4.94
N ASP A 15 16.48 14.60 -4.04
CA ASP A 15 16.79 14.13 -2.69
C ASP A 15 15.50 13.73 -1.95
N LYS A 16 15.51 12.54 -1.35
CA LYS A 16 14.34 11.95 -0.69
C LYS A 16 13.90 12.79 0.50
N ASP A 17 14.86 13.23 1.31
CA ASP A 17 14.57 13.92 2.57
C ASP A 17 14.02 15.31 2.28
N PHE A 18 14.56 15.98 1.25
CA PHE A 18 13.98 17.22 0.72
C PHE A 18 12.52 17.05 0.26
N LEU A 19 12.21 15.99 -0.50
CA LEU A 19 10.85 15.74 -0.99
C LEU A 19 9.87 15.44 0.16
N ILE A 20 10.31 14.66 1.15
CA ILE A 20 9.51 14.36 2.33
C ILE A 20 9.23 15.64 3.12
N GLN A 21 10.27 16.44 3.38
CA GLN A 21 10.13 17.71 4.09
C GLN A 21 9.17 18.65 3.36
N LEU A 22 9.34 18.81 2.05
CA LEU A 22 8.48 19.67 1.22
C LEU A 22 7.00 19.24 1.29
N PHE A 23 6.71 17.94 1.22
CA PHE A 23 5.34 17.40 1.23
C PHE A 23 4.72 17.36 2.64
N GLN A 24 5.54 17.41 3.69
CA GLN A 24 5.10 17.48 5.08
C GLN A 24 4.78 18.92 5.49
N GLU A 25 5.63 19.88 5.10
CA GLU A 25 5.55 21.27 5.54
C GLU A 25 4.56 22.12 4.71
N GLN A 26 4.34 21.78 3.43
CA GLN A 26 3.49 22.57 2.53
C GLN A 26 2.17 21.85 2.21
N THR A 27 1.07 22.38 2.74
CA THR A 27 -0.28 21.80 2.59
C THR A 27 -0.70 21.71 1.12
N GLU A 28 -0.44 22.74 0.32
CA GLU A 28 -0.80 22.80 -1.09
C GLU A 28 -0.05 21.74 -1.91
N VAL A 29 1.23 21.53 -1.61
CA VAL A 29 2.06 20.51 -2.26
C VAL A 29 1.54 19.12 -1.91
N HIS A 30 1.16 18.90 -0.64
CA HIS A 30 0.58 17.64 -0.19
C HIS A 30 -0.75 17.34 -0.92
N SER A 31 -1.67 18.30 -0.98
CA SER A 31 -2.94 18.12 -1.68
C SER A 31 -2.74 17.84 -3.16
N ALA A 32 -1.83 18.57 -3.83
CA ALA A 32 -1.50 18.32 -5.22
C ALA A 32 -0.88 16.93 -5.43
N ALA A 33 -0.05 16.46 -4.50
CA ALA A 33 0.54 15.13 -4.55
C ALA A 33 -0.51 14.01 -4.49
N ILE A 34 -1.55 14.18 -3.66
CA ILE A 34 -2.68 13.22 -3.62
C ILE A 34 -3.37 13.14 -4.98
N GLN A 35 -3.65 14.29 -5.60
CA GLN A 35 -4.28 14.32 -6.93
C GLN A 35 -3.41 13.64 -7.99
N VAL A 36 -2.09 13.86 -7.96
CA VAL A 36 -1.16 13.18 -8.87
C VAL A 36 -1.11 11.68 -8.60
N ALA A 37 -1.08 11.26 -7.34
CA ALA A 37 -1.05 9.84 -6.92
C ALA A 37 -2.28 9.06 -7.42
N LEU A 38 -3.45 9.71 -7.42
CA LEU A 38 -4.72 9.13 -7.90
C LEU A 38 -4.89 9.19 -9.43
N SER A 39 -4.00 9.92 -10.12
CA SER A 39 -4.05 10.05 -11.58
C SER A 39 -3.47 8.83 -12.32
N GLN A 40 -3.63 8.81 -13.65
CA GLN A 40 -3.00 7.79 -14.51
C GLN A 40 -1.62 8.24 -15.05
N LYS A 41 -1.08 9.37 -14.58
CA LYS A 41 0.13 9.97 -15.13
C LYS A 41 1.38 9.25 -14.61
N GLN A 42 1.93 8.33 -15.37
CA GLN A 42 3.13 7.57 -14.99
C GLN A 42 4.41 8.21 -15.58
N PRO A 43 5.53 8.25 -14.83
CA PRO A 43 5.77 7.68 -13.49
C PRO A 43 5.40 8.60 -12.30
N GLN A 44 4.81 9.76 -12.56
CA GLN A 44 4.53 10.80 -11.55
C GLN A 44 3.59 10.29 -10.46
N ALA A 45 2.51 9.60 -10.82
CA ALA A 45 1.55 9.00 -9.90
C ALA A 45 2.25 8.04 -8.93
N TRP A 46 3.06 7.12 -9.46
CA TRP A 46 3.83 6.21 -8.61
C TRP A 46 4.79 6.94 -7.67
N ARG A 47 5.50 7.97 -8.15
CA ARG A 47 6.43 8.75 -7.31
C ARG A 47 5.71 9.57 -6.25
N ALA A 48 4.57 10.17 -6.58
CA ALA A 48 3.71 10.85 -5.62
C ALA A 48 3.25 9.88 -4.54
N THR A 49 2.72 8.71 -4.91
CA THR A 49 2.33 7.66 -3.95
C THR A 49 3.50 7.19 -3.09
N TRP A 50 4.71 7.07 -3.66
CA TRP A 50 5.91 6.71 -2.91
C TRP A 50 6.26 7.78 -1.87
N ILE A 51 6.22 9.08 -2.20
CA ILE A 51 6.47 10.15 -1.21
C ILE A 51 5.36 10.15 -0.15
N LEU A 52 4.10 10.05 -0.56
CA LEU A 52 2.96 9.98 0.36
C LEU A 52 3.10 8.80 1.32
N SER A 53 3.54 7.61 0.86
CA SER A 53 3.75 6.46 1.75
C SER A 53 4.77 6.73 2.87
N HIS A 54 5.71 7.67 2.67
CA HIS A 54 6.64 8.13 3.70
C HIS A 54 6.09 9.25 4.58
N CYS A 55 5.23 10.11 4.01
CA CYS A 55 4.69 11.29 4.70
C CYS A 55 3.41 11.01 5.51
N THR A 56 2.63 10.01 5.12
CA THR A 56 1.41 9.60 5.81
C THR A 56 1.75 9.08 7.20
N TYR A 57 1.03 9.54 8.21
CA TYR A 57 1.05 9.01 9.57
C TYR A 57 -0.27 8.30 9.89
N LYS A 58 -0.37 7.69 11.08
CA LYS A 58 -1.56 6.94 11.48
C LYS A 58 -2.80 7.84 11.47
N ASN A 59 -3.83 7.45 10.73
CA ASN A 59 -5.09 8.18 10.55
C ASN A 59 -4.90 9.62 10.07
N ASP A 60 -3.97 9.82 9.13
CA ASP A 60 -3.71 11.12 8.52
C ASP A 60 -4.99 11.72 7.91
N ALA A 61 -5.45 12.82 8.50
CA ALA A 61 -6.68 13.52 8.10
C ALA A 61 -6.64 14.02 6.64
N ARG A 62 -5.45 14.17 6.07
CA ARG A 62 -5.27 14.59 4.67
C ARG A 62 -5.52 13.44 3.69
N ILE A 63 -5.31 12.20 4.12
CA ILE A 63 -5.49 10.98 3.31
C ILE A 63 -6.87 10.37 3.49
N LEU A 64 -7.43 10.45 4.70
CA LEU A 64 -8.73 9.84 5.05
C LEU A 64 -9.83 10.04 3.97
N PRO A 65 -10.04 11.25 3.41
CA PRO A 65 -11.07 11.48 2.39
C PRO A 65 -10.86 10.72 1.08
N TYR A 66 -9.64 10.25 0.80
CA TYR A 66 -9.23 9.61 -0.45
C TYR A 66 -8.99 8.10 -0.30
N THR A 67 -9.29 7.53 0.86
CA THR A 67 -9.03 6.11 1.18
C THR A 67 -9.71 5.18 0.17
N SER A 68 -10.99 5.40 -0.13
CA SER A 68 -11.74 4.62 -1.11
C SER A 68 -11.18 4.77 -2.54
N ASP A 69 -10.64 5.94 -2.90
CA ASP A 69 -10.01 6.15 -4.20
C ASP A 69 -8.71 5.35 -4.34
N PHE A 70 -7.88 5.32 -3.29
CA PHE A 70 -6.67 4.50 -3.25
C PHE A 70 -6.99 3.00 -3.39
N ILE A 71 -8.01 2.52 -2.67
CA ILE A 71 -8.50 1.14 -2.79
C ILE A 71 -8.96 0.87 -4.24
N LYS A 72 -9.75 1.77 -4.82
CA LYS A 72 -10.28 1.64 -6.18
C LYS A 72 -9.20 1.58 -7.27
N ILE A 73 -8.10 2.32 -7.13
CA ILE A 73 -7.02 2.31 -8.13
C ILE A 73 -6.03 1.15 -7.95
N LEU A 74 -5.95 0.55 -6.75
CA LEU A 74 -5.01 -0.51 -6.38
C LEU A 74 -4.87 -1.64 -7.43
N PRO A 75 -5.95 -2.29 -7.92
CA PRO A 75 -5.82 -3.42 -8.85
C PRO A 75 -5.24 -3.03 -10.22
N LYS A 76 -5.30 -1.74 -10.59
CA LYS A 76 -4.84 -1.23 -11.89
C LYS A 76 -3.35 -0.92 -11.94
N GLN A 77 -2.68 -0.96 -10.80
CA GLN A 77 -1.29 -0.53 -10.68
C GLN A 77 -0.29 -1.68 -10.81
N LYS A 78 0.94 -1.33 -11.22
CA LYS A 78 2.09 -2.25 -11.19
C LYS A 78 2.50 -2.52 -9.73
N ASP A 79 3.17 -3.65 -9.50
CA ASP A 79 3.53 -4.16 -8.17
C ASP A 79 4.22 -3.13 -7.27
N GLY A 80 5.16 -2.36 -7.82
CA GLY A 80 5.86 -1.31 -7.07
C GLY A 80 4.92 -0.20 -6.59
N HIS A 81 3.91 0.16 -7.38
CA HIS A 81 2.92 1.17 -7.02
C HIS A 81 1.84 0.59 -6.09
N GLN A 82 1.37 -0.63 -6.34
CA GLN A 82 0.49 -1.36 -5.40
C GLN A 82 1.09 -1.42 -4.00
N ARG A 83 2.39 -1.73 -3.90
CA ARG A 83 3.11 -1.78 -2.63
C ARG A 83 3.07 -0.45 -1.89
N GLU A 84 3.25 0.68 -2.57
CA GLU A 84 3.21 2.00 -1.92
C GLU A 84 1.78 2.38 -1.50
N ILE A 85 0.76 2.03 -2.28
CA ILE A 85 -0.65 2.20 -1.90
C ILE A 85 -0.94 1.40 -0.62
N LEU A 86 -0.57 0.12 -0.57
CA LEU A 86 -0.79 -0.73 0.61
C LEU A 86 -0.10 -0.17 1.87
N LYS A 87 1.08 0.46 1.76
CA LYS A 87 1.73 1.13 2.90
C LYS A 87 0.96 2.36 3.40
N ILE A 88 0.31 3.10 2.50
CA ILE A 88 -0.56 4.22 2.88
C ILE A 88 -1.76 3.65 3.63
N LEU A 89 -2.45 2.67 3.05
CA LEU A 89 -3.64 2.05 3.64
C LEU A 89 -3.36 1.37 5.00
N ASP A 90 -2.15 0.84 5.23
CA ASP A 90 -1.77 0.18 6.50
C ASP A 90 -1.77 1.16 7.68
N LYS A 91 -1.75 2.47 7.38
CA LYS A 91 -1.76 3.56 8.36
C LYS A 91 -3.16 4.13 8.59
N ILE A 92 -4.16 3.71 7.82
CA ILE A 92 -5.51 4.26 7.85
C ILE A 92 -6.48 3.27 8.50
N THR A 93 -7.31 3.75 9.43
CA THR A 93 -8.48 3.02 9.91
C THR A 93 -9.53 2.97 8.81
N LEU A 94 -9.83 1.76 8.34
CA LEU A 94 -10.85 1.49 7.33
C LEU A 94 -12.19 1.24 8.02
N ASP A 95 -13.27 1.64 7.36
CA ASP A 95 -14.61 1.13 7.68
C ASP A 95 -14.79 -0.32 7.19
N ASP A 96 -15.88 -0.97 7.57
CA ASP A 96 -16.09 -2.39 7.27
C ASP A 96 -16.25 -2.66 5.75
N ASP A 97 -16.84 -1.72 5.00
CA ASP A 97 -16.98 -1.83 3.54
C ASP A 97 -15.61 -1.74 2.84
N GLN A 98 -14.79 -0.75 3.22
CA GLN A 98 -13.43 -0.57 2.73
C GLN A 98 -12.55 -1.77 3.08
N GLU A 99 -12.69 -2.30 4.30
CA GLU A 99 -11.94 -3.46 4.78
C GLU A 99 -12.27 -4.72 3.96
N GLY A 100 -13.55 -4.98 3.70
CA GLY A 100 -13.99 -6.09 2.85
C GLY A 100 -13.44 -6.00 1.43
N ILE A 101 -13.56 -4.83 0.79
CA ILE A 101 -13.03 -4.61 -0.57
C ILE A 101 -11.50 -4.80 -0.59
N LEU A 102 -10.79 -4.25 0.40
CA LEU A 102 -9.33 -4.37 0.46
C LEU A 102 -8.89 -5.81 0.72
N PHE A 103 -9.64 -6.57 1.52
CA PHE A 103 -9.40 -7.98 1.77
C PHE A 103 -9.40 -8.78 0.46
N ASP A 104 -10.45 -8.66 -0.36
CA ASP A 104 -10.58 -9.36 -1.64
C ASP A 104 -9.45 -9.01 -2.62
N LEU A 105 -9.08 -7.71 -2.66
CA LEU A 105 -7.95 -7.24 -3.47
C LEU A 105 -6.61 -7.81 -2.98
N CYS A 106 -6.43 -7.91 -1.66
CA CYS A 106 -5.22 -8.48 -1.08
C CYS A 106 -5.16 -9.99 -1.31
N MET A 107 -6.27 -10.72 -1.23
CA MET A 107 -6.36 -12.14 -1.59
C MET A 107 -5.92 -12.35 -3.05
N SER A 108 -6.48 -11.55 -3.97
CA SER A 108 -6.11 -11.58 -5.40
C SER A 108 -4.62 -11.30 -5.64
N ILE A 109 -4.01 -10.38 -4.88
CA ILE A 109 -2.56 -10.10 -4.94
C ILE A 109 -1.75 -11.28 -4.38
N TRP A 110 -2.18 -11.84 -3.24
CA TRP A 110 -1.48 -12.92 -2.56
C TRP A 110 -1.45 -14.21 -3.38
N GLU A 111 -2.57 -14.58 -3.97
CA GLU A 111 -2.73 -15.82 -4.74
C GLU A 111 -1.98 -15.78 -6.08
N ASN A 112 -1.74 -14.58 -6.62
CA ASN A 112 -0.99 -14.43 -7.85
C ASN A 112 0.52 -14.62 -7.61
N LEU A 113 1.02 -15.84 -7.88
CA LEU A 113 2.42 -16.22 -7.68
C LEU A 113 3.42 -15.44 -8.55
N ASN A 114 2.96 -14.76 -9.60
CA ASN A 114 3.81 -13.93 -10.46
C ASN A 114 4.04 -12.52 -9.88
N LYS A 115 3.33 -12.15 -8.81
CA LYS A 115 3.51 -10.87 -8.14
C LYS A 115 4.81 -10.83 -7.35
N ALA A 116 5.44 -9.66 -7.33
CA ALA A 116 6.67 -9.45 -6.59
C ALA A 116 6.49 -9.80 -5.09
N PRO A 117 7.46 -10.49 -4.47
CA PRO A 117 7.33 -10.92 -3.07
C PRO A 117 6.96 -9.81 -2.09
N ALA A 118 7.47 -8.59 -2.31
CA ALA A 118 7.22 -7.44 -1.43
C ALA A 118 5.76 -6.95 -1.43
N VAL A 119 5.06 -6.98 -2.56
CA VAL A 119 3.63 -6.59 -2.60
C VAL A 119 2.76 -7.71 -2.02
N ARG A 120 3.11 -8.97 -2.29
CA ARG A 120 2.44 -10.15 -1.70
C ARG A 120 2.56 -10.15 -0.17
N TYR A 121 3.73 -9.82 0.37
CA TYR A 121 3.92 -9.65 1.81
C TYR A 121 2.96 -8.63 2.43
N LEU A 122 2.84 -7.44 1.83
CA LEU A 122 1.92 -6.42 2.35
C LEU A 122 0.48 -6.89 2.27
N ALA A 123 0.07 -7.51 1.16
CA ALA A 123 -1.27 -8.08 1.03
C ALA A 123 -1.56 -9.13 2.12
N PHE A 124 -0.61 -10.02 2.40
CA PHE A 124 -0.74 -11.00 3.48
C PHE A 124 -0.93 -10.37 4.86
N LYS A 125 -0.23 -9.26 5.16
CA LYS A 125 -0.45 -8.53 6.43
C LYS A 125 -1.90 -8.08 6.59
N PHE A 126 -2.51 -7.56 5.52
CA PHE A 126 -3.92 -7.15 5.54
C PHE A 126 -4.85 -8.33 5.73
N ILE A 127 -4.63 -9.41 4.98
CA ILE A 127 -5.42 -10.64 5.12
C ILE A 127 -5.36 -11.15 6.55
N HIS A 128 -4.15 -11.32 7.10
CA HIS A 128 -3.95 -11.79 8.46
C HIS A 128 -4.62 -10.89 9.49
N LYS A 129 -4.46 -9.56 9.39
CA LYS A 129 -5.14 -8.60 10.29
C LYS A 129 -6.66 -8.74 10.23
N THR A 130 -7.22 -8.99 9.06
CA THR A 130 -8.66 -9.17 8.85
C THR A 130 -9.14 -10.50 9.45
N CYS A 131 -8.43 -11.60 9.21
CA CYS A 131 -8.74 -12.90 9.85
C CYS A 131 -8.63 -12.86 11.39
N GLN A 132 -7.74 -12.03 11.93
CA GLN A 132 -7.67 -11.80 13.38
C GLN A 132 -8.89 -11.04 13.93
N LYS A 133 -9.48 -10.16 13.12
CA LYS A 133 -10.71 -9.42 13.48
C LYS A 133 -11.95 -10.31 13.33
N TYR A 134 -11.97 -11.20 12.34
CA TYR A 134 -13.08 -12.09 11.99
C TYR A 134 -12.66 -13.57 12.04
N PRO A 135 -12.81 -14.24 13.20
CA PRO A 135 -12.35 -15.61 13.40
C PRO A 135 -12.96 -16.65 12.44
N GLU A 136 -14.11 -16.38 11.84
CA GLU A 136 -14.74 -17.18 10.80
C GLU A 136 -13.86 -17.35 9.55
N LEU A 137 -12.96 -16.39 9.28
CA LEU A 137 -12.03 -16.41 8.15
C LEU A 137 -10.76 -17.23 8.43
N ASN A 138 -10.59 -17.81 9.62
CA ASN A 138 -9.39 -18.59 9.97
C ASN A 138 -9.17 -19.82 9.06
N GLY A 139 -10.25 -20.37 8.51
CA GLY A 139 -10.16 -21.45 7.52
C GLY A 139 -9.42 -21.01 6.25
N GLU A 140 -9.71 -19.79 5.77
CA GLU A 140 -9.05 -19.20 4.59
C GLU A 140 -7.56 -18.96 4.86
N LEU A 141 -7.22 -18.44 6.04
CA LEU A 141 -5.84 -18.18 6.44
C LEU A 141 -4.97 -19.46 6.39
N THR A 142 -5.54 -20.60 6.79
CA THR A 142 -4.85 -21.90 6.74
C THR A 142 -4.57 -22.31 5.29
N PHE A 143 -5.54 -22.13 4.39
CA PHE A 143 -5.40 -22.48 2.97
C PHE A 143 -4.33 -21.63 2.27
N ILE A 144 -4.38 -20.32 2.46
CA ILE A 144 -3.44 -19.41 1.78
C ILE A 144 -2.01 -19.44 2.35
N SER A 145 -1.82 -20.13 3.48
CA SER A 145 -0.53 -20.31 4.16
C SER A 145 0.24 -21.56 3.69
N GLN A 146 -0.31 -22.32 2.74
CA GLN A 146 0.32 -23.52 2.19
C GLN A 146 1.59 -23.22 1.38
N ASN A 147 2.48 -24.20 1.29
CA ASN A 147 3.82 -24.06 0.68
C ASN A 147 3.78 -23.49 -0.75
N GLN A 148 2.78 -23.83 -1.56
CA GLN A 148 2.62 -23.32 -2.92
C GLN A 148 2.62 -21.78 -3.00
N TYR A 149 2.09 -21.10 -1.98
CA TYR A 149 2.09 -19.63 -1.92
C TYR A 149 3.41 -19.07 -1.37
N LEU A 150 4.14 -19.86 -0.59
CA LEU A 150 5.36 -19.43 0.12
C LEU A 150 6.64 -19.63 -0.68
N GLU A 151 6.68 -20.61 -1.58
CA GLU A 151 7.89 -21.02 -2.33
C GLU A 151 8.37 -19.96 -3.33
N THR A 152 7.46 -19.13 -3.83
CA THR A 152 7.75 -18.04 -4.78
C THR A 152 8.17 -16.74 -4.09
N LEU A 153 8.19 -16.71 -2.76
CA LEU A 153 8.64 -15.56 -1.98
C LEU A 153 10.16 -15.56 -1.83
N SER A 154 10.74 -14.39 -1.56
CA SER A 154 12.16 -14.34 -1.18
C SER A 154 12.37 -15.01 0.18
N PRO A 155 13.56 -15.59 0.46
CA PRO A 155 13.83 -16.26 1.73
C PRO A 155 13.54 -15.39 2.96
N GLY A 156 13.85 -14.09 2.87
CA GLY A 156 13.57 -13.13 3.93
C GLY A 156 12.07 -12.95 4.20
N ILE A 157 11.26 -12.80 3.15
CA ILE A 157 9.81 -12.65 3.27
C ILE A 157 9.17 -13.96 3.72
N GLN A 158 9.62 -15.10 3.19
CA GLN A 158 9.12 -16.41 3.60
C GLN A 158 9.30 -16.62 5.11
N LYS A 159 10.46 -16.25 5.67
CA LYS A 159 10.73 -16.31 7.11
C LYS A 159 9.77 -15.42 7.91
N ILE A 160 9.48 -14.22 7.43
CA ILE A 160 8.56 -13.28 8.08
C ILE A 160 7.13 -13.83 8.07
N ILE A 161 6.65 -14.31 6.93
CA ILE A 161 5.29 -14.88 6.80
C ILE A 161 5.12 -16.10 7.70
N LYS A 162 6.09 -17.03 7.70
CA LYS A 162 6.07 -18.19 8.59
C LYS A 162 5.99 -17.77 10.07
N ARG A 163 6.73 -16.73 10.46
CA ARG A 163 6.64 -16.17 11.81
C ARG A 163 5.24 -15.65 12.11
N ILE A 164 4.65 -14.83 11.23
CA ILE A 164 3.29 -14.30 11.40
C ILE A 164 2.29 -15.44 11.62
N ILE A 165 2.34 -16.49 10.78
CA ILE A 165 1.46 -17.66 10.89
C ILE A 165 1.64 -18.39 12.23
N THR A 166 2.88 -18.60 12.67
CA THR A 166 3.15 -19.33 13.92
C THR A 166 2.83 -18.50 15.17
N THR A 167 3.14 -17.20 15.17
CA THR A 167 3.05 -16.36 16.38
C THR A 167 1.79 -15.51 16.47
N GLY A 168 1.03 -15.37 15.38
CA GLY A 168 -0.08 -14.42 15.27
C GLY A 168 0.36 -12.95 15.47
N LYS A 169 1.66 -12.66 15.32
CA LYS A 169 2.33 -11.39 15.61
C LYS A 169 3.37 -11.08 14.56
#